data_AF-A0AAN8WAK2-F1
#
_entry.id   AF-A0AAN8WAK2-F1
#
_cell.length_a   1.000
_cell.length_b   1.000
_cell.length_c   1.000
_cell.angle_alpha   90.00
_cell.angle_beta   90.00
_cell.angle_gamma   90.00
#
_symmetry.space_group_name_H-M   'P 1'
#
loop_
_entity.id
_entity.type
_entity.pdbx_description
1 polymer ?
#
loop_
_entity_poly.entity_id
_entity_poly.type
_entity_poly.pdbx_seq_one_letter_code
_entity_poly.pdbx_strand_id
1 'polypeptide(L)'
;MRLSPLLLTTQYYINNVRPKNGRRPSRHPFPYNNILPMALRDQVSGKSNKQQATACLQEMTLMLACFKNADFDQSLCAKEIELFKKCNEEYMASKRLKKEQDRGTELIPNAKKLSFKHINVLLKKYPQPK
;
A
#
# COMPACT_ATOMS: atom_id res chain seq x y z
N MET A 1 -5.67 -1.90 -25.43
CA MET A 1 -4.34 -1.60 -25.99
C MET A 1 -3.40 -2.73 -25.61
N ARG A 2 -2.85 -3.45 -26.59
CA ARG A 2 -1.97 -4.61 -26.37
C ARG A 2 -0.65 -4.12 -25.77
N LEU A 3 -0.32 -4.57 -24.57
CA LEU A 3 0.99 -4.34 -23.96
C LEU A 3 2.03 -5.08 -24.80
N SER A 4 2.95 -4.35 -25.43
CA SER A 4 4.13 -4.93 -26.03
C SER A 4 4.97 -5.61 -24.94
N PRO A 5 5.63 -6.75 -25.23
CA PRO A 5 6.50 -7.40 -24.26
C PRO A 5 7.73 -6.50 -24.12
N LEU A 6 7.83 -5.81 -22.98
CA LEU A 6 9.06 -5.15 -22.57
C LEU A 6 10.13 -6.24 -22.44
N LEU A 7 11.03 -6.32 -23.42
CA LEU A 7 12.26 -7.11 -23.35
C LEU A 7 13.15 -6.52 -22.25
N LEU A 8 12.88 -6.90 -21.01
CA LEU A 8 13.65 -6.55 -19.80
C LEU A 8 14.95 -7.35 -19.70
N THR A 9 15.63 -7.62 -20.82
CA THR A 9 17.03 -8.04 -20.78
C THR A 9 17.88 -6.80 -20.99
N THR A 10 18.33 -6.17 -19.90
CA THR A 10 19.39 -5.18 -19.97
C THR A 10 20.66 -5.88 -20.45
N GLN A 11 20.85 -5.93 -21.76
CA GLN A 11 22.06 -6.45 -22.36
C GLN A 11 23.12 -5.38 -22.18
N TYR A 12 23.99 -5.54 -21.17
CA TYR A 12 25.17 -4.69 -21.06
C TYR A 12 26.22 -5.17 -22.06
N TYR A 13 26.71 -4.25 -22.87
CA TYR A 13 27.77 -4.50 -23.84
C TYR A 13 29.08 -3.92 -23.30
N ILE A 14 30.18 -4.64 -23.48
CA ILE A 14 31.53 -4.12 -23.21
C ILE A 14 32.21 -3.99 -24.57
N ASN A 15 32.63 -2.78 -24.95
CA ASN A 15 33.18 -2.47 -26.27
C ASN A 15 32.28 -2.97 -27.42
N ASN A 16 30.96 -2.74 -27.32
CA ASN A 16 29.94 -3.19 -28.28
C ASN A 16 29.82 -4.72 -28.47
N VAL A 17 30.41 -5.53 -27.58
CA VAL A 17 30.32 -6.99 -27.61
C VAL A 17 29.54 -7.50 -26.41
N ARG A 18 28.58 -8.42 -26.63
CA ARG A 18 27.90 -9.14 -25.55
C ARG A 18 28.90 -10.11 -24.90
N PRO A 19 29.10 -10.09 -23.57
CA PRO A 19 29.96 -11.05 -22.92
C PRO A 19 29.41 -12.46 -23.14
N LYS A 20 30.22 -13.35 -23.74
CA LYS A 20 29.81 -14.72 -24.09
C LYS A 20 29.30 -15.50 -22.87
N ASN A 21 29.92 -15.31 -21.71
CA ASN A 21 29.59 -16.01 -20.47
C ASN A 21 29.51 -14.99 -19.31
N GLY A 22 28.41 -14.99 -18.53
CA GLY A 22 28.19 -14.10 -17.38
C GLY A 22 29.08 -14.35 -16.15
N ARG A 23 30.26 -14.96 -16.34
CA ARG A 23 31.22 -15.32 -15.28
C ARG A 23 32.22 -14.19 -14.94
N ARG A 24 32.18 -13.07 -15.66
CA ARG A 24 33.06 -11.92 -15.36
C ARG A 24 32.41 -11.06 -14.28
N PRO A 25 33.19 -10.54 -13.32
CA PRO A 25 32.67 -9.60 -12.34
C PRO A 25 32.10 -8.36 -13.05
N SER A 26 30.98 -7.84 -12.55
CA SER A 26 30.41 -6.60 -13.04
C SER A 26 31.43 -5.47 -12.91
N ARG A 27 31.71 -4.77 -14.01
CA ARG A 27 32.54 -3.56 -13.95
C ARG A 27 31.72 -2.44 -13.32
N HIS A 28 32.24 -1.81 -12.28
CA HIS A 28 31.63 -0.62 -11.70
C HIS A 28 32.11 0.64 -12.45
N PRO A 29 31.21 1.59 -12.73
CA PRO A 29 29.77 1.57 -12.45
C PRO A 29 29.00 0.72 -13.46
N PHE A 30 28.02 -0.05 -12.97
CA PHE A 30 27.10 -0.80 -13.83
C PHE A 30 26.21 0.18 -14.60
N PRO A 31 26.07 0.07 -15.94
CA PRO A 31 25.22 0.96 -16.71
C PRO A 31 23.76 0.74 -16.33
N TYR A 32 23.21 1.65 -15.52
CA TYR A 32 21.80 1.64 -15.13
C TYR A 32 20.97 2.26 -16.27
N ASN A 33 20.21 1.42 -16.97
CA ASN A 33 19.28 1.85 -18.01
C ASN A 33 17.87 1.91 -17.42
N ASN A 34 17.41 3.13 -17.14
CA ASN A 34 16.15 3.33 -16.45
C ASN A 34 15.02 3.31 -17.46
N ILE A 35 13.96 2.57 -17.16
CA ILE A 35 12.71 2.62 -17.93
C ILE A 35 12.03 3.99 -17.76
N LEU A 36 12.25 4.62 -16.61
CA LEU A 36 11.74 5.94 -16.26
C LEU A 36 12.92 6.82 -15.81
N PRO A 37 12.94 8.11 -16.16
CA PRO A 37 14.01 9.00 -15.70
C PRO A 37 14.08 9.01 -14.17
N MET A 38 15.30 9.12 -13.62
CA MET A 38 15.55 9.29 -12.18
C MET A 38 15.20 10.72 -11.73
N ALA A 39 13.97 11.12 -12.00
CA ALA A 39 13.43 12.41 -11.62
C ALA A 39 12.21 12.20 -10.72
N LEU A 40 12.10 13.04 -9.69
CA LEU A 40 10.90 13.07 -8.86
C LEU A 40 9.73 13.61 -9.67
N ARG A 41 8.53 13.09 -9.39
CA ARG A 41 7.28 13.60 -9.98
C ARG A 41 6.64 14.59 -9.02
N ASP A 42 5.83 15.49 -9.55
CA ASP A 42 5.04 16.45 -8.76
C ASP A 42 3.79 15.82 -8.11
N GLN A 43 3.67 14.50 -8.10
CA GLN A 43 2.55 13.79 -7.49
C GLN A 43 2.93 12.38 -7.01
N VAL A 44 2.26 11.94 -5.95
CA VAL A 44 2.34 10.61 -5.35
C VAL A 44 1.01 9.88 -5.56
N SER A 45 1.10 8.57 -5.83
CA SER A 45 -0.06 7.70 -5.99
C SER A 45 -0.60 7.24 -4.63
N GLY A 46 -1.92 7.31 -4.43
CA GLY A 46 -2.58 6.78 -3.23
C GLY A 46 -2.82 5.27 -3.23
N LYS A 47 -2.30 4.53 -4.23
CA LYS A 47 -2.67 3.12 -4.48
C LYS A 47 -2.34 2.16 -3.33
N SER A 48 -1.31 2.45 -2.53
CA SER A 48 -0.84 1.53 -1.47
C SER A 48 -1.52 1.69 -0.10
N ASN A 49 -2.32 2.75 0.12
CA ASN A 49 -2.90 3.00 1.45
C ASN A 49 -4.13 2.14 1.77
N LYS A 50 -4.53 1.22 0.89
CA LYS A 50 -5.64 0.30 1.15
C LYS A 50 -5.17 -0.77 2.13
N GLN A 51 -5.60 -0.69 3.39
CA GLN A 51 -5.37 -1.74 4.37
C GLN A 51 -5.95 -3.05 3.81
N GLN A 52 -5.08 -4.05 3.58
CA GLN A 52 -5.46 -5.34 3.03
C GLN A 52 -5.99 -6.30 4.10
N ALA A 53 -5.79 -6.00 5.37
CA ALA A 53 -6.28 -6.81 6.48
C ALA A 53 -7.79 -6.63 6.66
N THR A 54 -8.52 -7.74 6.71
CA THR A 54 -9.90 -7.80 7.17
C THR A 54 -9.93 -7.54 8.68
N ALA A 55 -10.80 -6.63 9.11
CA ALA A 55 -10.91 -6.26 10.52
C ALA A 55 -11.59 -7.37 11.33
N CYS A 56 -11.25 -7.47 12.62
CA CYS A 56 -11.94 -8.31 13.60
C CYS A 56 -11.96 -9.81 13.30
N LEU A 57 -10.99 -10.33 12.54
CA LEU A 57 -10.90 -11.76 12.22
C LEU A 57 -10.86 -12.64 13.48
N GLN A 58 -10.11 -12.22 14.50
CA GLN A 58 -9.95 -12.99 15.73
C GLN A 58 -11.29 -13.16 16.47
N GLU A 59 -11.99 -12.06 16.74
CA GLU A 59 -13.31 -12.11 17.39
C GLU A 59 -14.34 -12.88 16.55
N MET A 60 -14.28 -12.73 15.22
CA MET A 60 -15.13 -13.49 14.31
C MET A 60 -14.89 -15.01 14.43
N THR A 61 -13.63 -15.45 14.52
CA THR A 61 -13.32 -16.88 14.68
C THR A 61 -13.78 -17.44 16.01
N LEU A 62 -13.71 -16.67 17.10
CA LEU A 62 -14.19 -17.08 18.42
C LEU A 62 -15.71 -17.22 18.46
N MET A 63 -16.42 -16.24 17.89
CA MET A 63 -17.88 -16.27 17.76
C MET A 63 -18.36 -17.46 16.93
N LEU A 64 -17.71 -17.74 15.80
CA LEU A 64 -18.03 -18.92 14.97
C LEU A 64 -17.71 -20.24 15.67
N ALA A 65 -16.65 -20.29 16.49
CA ALA A 65 -16.33 -21.47 17.28
C ALA A 65 -17.40 -21.75 18.35
N CYS A 66 -17.91 -20.71 19.01
CA CYS A 66 -19.01 -20.85 19.96
C CYS A 66 -20.29 -21.35 19.28
N PHE A 67 -20.66 -20.74 18.14
CA PHE A 67 -21.83 -21.17 17.37
C PHE A 67 -21.77 -22.64 16.95
N LYS A 68 -20.59 -23.13 16.60
CA LYS A 68 -20.42 -24.55 16.27
C LYS A 68 -20.69 -25.47 17.46
N ASN A 69 -20.36 -25.06 18.68
CA ASN A 69 -20.51 -25.87 19.89
C ASN A 69 -21.93 -25.77 20.49
N ALA A 70 -22.63 -24.69 20.22
CA ALA A 70 -23.93 -24.35 20.78
C ALA A 70 -25.09 -24.48 19.77
N ASP A 71 -24.88 -25.22 18.66
CA ASP A 71 -25.87 -25.38 17.57
C ASP A 71 -26.46 -24.04 17.07
N PHE A 72 -25.61 -23.01 17.00
CA PHE A 72 -25.95 -21.65 16.59
C PHE A 72 -26.97 -20.93 17.50
N ASP A 73 -27.13 -21.37 18.75
CA ASP A 73 -27.90 -20.63 19.75
C ASP A 73 -27.16 -19.35 20.17
N GLN A 74 -27.76 -18.21 19.85
CA GLN A 74 -27.19 -16.90 20.14
C GLN A 74 -27.18 -16.59 21.64
N SER A 75 -28.10 -17.16 22.41
CA SER A 75 -28.19 -16.91 23.85
C SER A 75 -26.97 -17.46 24.60
N LEU A 76 -26.47 -18.61 24.16
CA LEU A 76 -25.30 -19.28 24.74
C LEU A 76 -23.98 -18.59 24.36
N CYS A 77 -23.94 -17.90 23.22
CA CYS A 77 -22.75 -17.22 22.68
C CYS A 77 -22.81 -15.69 22.80
N ALA A 78 -23.58 -15.17 23.75
CA ALA A 78 -23.79 -13.72 23.90
C ALA A 78 -22.48 -12.95 24.10
N LYS A 79 -21.52 -13.54 24.82
CA LYS A 79 -20.22 -12.91 25.12
C LYS A 79 -19.38 -12.69 23.87
N GLU A 80 -19.27 -13.72 23.03
CA GLU A 80 -18.48 -13.69 21.79
C GLU A 80 -19.12 -12.74 20.76
N ILE A 81 -20.45 -12.67 20.74
CA ILE A 81 -21.20 -11.72 19.90
C ILE A 81 -20.90 -10.28 20.32
N GLU A 82 -20.91 -9.98 21.62
CA GLU A 82 -20.62 -8.64 22.14
C GLU A 82 -19.18 -8.21 21.83
N LEU A 83 -18.20 -9.10 21.98
CA LEU A 83 -16.80 -8.84 21.64
C LEU A 83 -16.63 -8.52 20.15
N PHE A 84 -17.25 -9.32 19.27
CA PHE A 84 -17.24 -9.07 17.83
C PHE A 84 -17.87 -7.72 17.47
N LYS A 85 -19.03 -7.40 18.05
CA LYS A 85 -19.72 -6.11 17.83
C LYS A 85 -18.84 -4.94 18.24
N LYS A 86 -18.24 -5.01 19.42
CA LYS A 86 -17.35 -3.96 19.94
C LYS A 86 -16.16 -3.72 19.01
N CYS A 87 -15.48 -4.78 18.57
CA CYS A 87 -14.38 -4.64 17.62
C CYS A 87 -14.83 -3.98 16.31
N ASN A 88 -15.99 -4.38 15.79
CA ASN A 88 -16.52 -3.83 14.54
C ASN A 88 -16.88 -2.34 14.67
N GLU A 89 -17.47 -1.93 15.79
CA GLU A 89 -17.80 -0.53 16.06
C GLU A 89 -16.54 0.34 16.14
N GLU A 90 -15.52 -0.10 16.89
CA GLU A 90 -14.22 0.59 16.99
C GLU A 90 -13.53 0.69 15.63
N TYR A 91 -13.56 -0.40 14.84
CA TYR A 91 -13.03 -0.39 13.47
C TYR A 91 -13.77 0.60 12.59
N MET A 92 -15.11 0.61 12.63
CA MET A 92 -15.92 1.52 11.83
C MET A 92 -15.71 2.98 12.23
N ALA A 93 -15.58 3.27 13.53
CA ALA A 93 -15.25 4.60 14.04
C ALA A 93 -13.87 5.06 13.53
N SER A 94 -12.83 4.24 13.70
CA SER A 94 -11.48 4.59 13.23
C SER A 94 -11.40 4.77 11.71
N LYS A 95 -12.15 3.96 10.95
CA LYS A 95 -12.25 4.08 9.49
C LYS A 95 -12.94 5.36 9.05
N ARG A 96 -13.99 5.79 9.77
CA ARG A 96 -14.67 7.08 9.52
C ARG A 96 -13.72 8.25 9.78
N LEU A 97 -13.03 8.24 10.92
CA LEU A 97 -12.04 9.27 11.27
C LEU A 97 -10.92 9.37 10.24
N LYS A 98 -10.34 8.25 9.80
CA LYS A 98 -9.33 8.24 8.72
C LYS A 98 -9.89 8.81 7.42
N LYS A 99 -11.12 8.44 7.05
CA LYS A 99 -11.77 8.95 5.84
C LYS A 99 -12.03 10.46 5.92
N GLU A 100 -12.39 10.97 7.09
CA GLU A 100 -12.58 12.41 7.33
C GLU A 100 -11.26 13.17 7.24
N GLN A 101 -10.20 12.65 7.87
CA GLN A 101 -8.85 13.19 7.72
C GLN A 101 -8.40 13.18 6.25
N ASP A 102 -8.77 12.16 5.48
CA ASP A 102 -8.44 12.04 4.06
C ASP A 102 -9.39 12.81 3.12
N ARG A 103 -10.49 13.39 3.61
CA ARG A 103 -11.48 14.07 2.74
C ARG A 103 -11.02 15.47 2.33
N GLY A 104 -10.20 16.12 3.14
CA GLY A 104 -9.72 17.48 2.89
C GLY A 104 -8.56 17.56 1.90
N THR A 105 -8.42 18.74 1.31
CA THR A 105 -7.17 19.23 0.70
C THR A 105 -6.42 20.19 1.64
N GLU A 106 -7.03 20.49 2.78
CA GLU A 106 -6.50 21.41 3.77
C GLU A 106 -5.34 20.77 4.53
N LEU A 107 -4.25 21.52 4.68
CA LEU A 107 -3.04 21.03 5.29
C LEU A 107 -3.21 21.09 6.81
N ILE A 108 -3.18 19.93 7.46
CA ILE A 108 -3.21 19.85 8.92
C ILE A 108 -1.83 20.29 9.44
N PRO A 109 -1.73 21.41 10.19
CA PRO A 109 -0.46 21.86 10.73
C PRO A 109 0.09 20.84 11.74
N ASN A 110 1.42 20.64 11.76
CA ASN A 110 2.13 19.73 12.68
C ASN A 110 1.75 18.24 12.61
N ALA A 111 1.08 17.79 11.54
CA ALA A 111 0.80 16.37 11.35
C ALA A 111 2.09 15.58 11.06
N LYS A 112 2.39 14.56 11.90
CA LYS A 112 3.56 13.66 11.68
C LYS A 112 3.45 12.81 10.41
N LYS A 113 2.22 12.51 9.96
CA LYS A 113 1.94 11.72 8.75
C LYS A 113 0.87 12.42 7.92
N LEU A 114 1.16 12.65 6.65
CA LEU A 114 0.26 13.29 5.69
C LEU A 114 -0.35 12.26 4.76
N SER A 115 -1.61 12.46 4.38
CA SER A 115 -2.27 11.69 3.33
C SER A 115 -1.70 12.05 1.96
N PHE A 116 -1.80 11.13 0.99
CA PHE A 116 -1.35 11.37 -0.39
C PHE A 116 -2.03 12.60 -1.01
N LYS A 117 -3.28 12.91 -0.63
CA LYS A 117 -3.97 14.11 -1.08
C LYS A 117 -3.30 15.38 -0.57
N HIS A 118 -2.98 15.43 0.72
CA HIS A 118 -2.27 16.56 1.34
C HIS A 118 -0.86 16.73 0.75
N ILE A 119 -0.15 15.62 0.53
CA ILE A 119 1.18 15.65 -0.12
C ILE A 119 1.08 16.20 -1.54
N ASN A 120 0.08 15.77 -2.33
CA ASN A 120 -0.10 16.26 -3.70
C ASN A 120 -0.47 17.75 -3.74
N VAL A 121 -1.13 18.28 -2.71
CA VAL A 121 -1.34 19.74 -2.59
C VAL A 121 -0.02 20.46 -2.35
N LEU A 122 0.88 19.91 -1.53
CA LEU A 122 2.21 20.48 -1.28
C LEU A 122 3.10 20.43 -2.53
N LEU A 123 3.15 19.29 -3.21
CA LEU A 123 3.97 19.12 -4.43
C LEU A 123 3.49 20.00 -5.59
N LYS A 124 2.20 20.32 -5.65
CA LYS A 124 1.68 21.32 -6.61
C LYS A 124 2.15 22.75 -6.29
N LYS A 125 2.34 23.09 -5.01
CA LYS A 125 2.86 24.40 -4.60
C LYS A 125 4.35 24.52 -4.86
N TYR A 126 5.09 23.42 -4.68
CA TYR A 126 6.54 23.36 -4.84
C TYR A 126 6.92 22.23 -5.81
N PRO A 127 6.79 22.48 -7.13
CA PRO A 127 7.13 21.49 -8.14
C PRO A 127 8.63 21.22 -8.19
N GLN A 128 9.01 20.04 -8.64
CA GLN A 128 10.40 19.63 -8.79
C GLN A 128 11.04 20.33 -9.99
N PRO A 129 12.33 20.72 -9.90
CA PRO A 129 13.06 21.21 -11.06
C PRO A 129 13.15 20.11 -12.13
N LYS A 130 13.00 20.52 -13.39
CA LYS A 130 13.04 19.61 -14.54
C LYS A 130 14.47 19.32 -15.00
#